data_AF-A0A511JGE6-F1
#
_entry.id   AF-A0A511JGE6-F1
#
_cell.length_a   1.000
_cell.length_b   1.000
_cell.length_c   1.000
_cell.angle_alpha   90.00
_cell.angle_beta   90.00
_cell.angle_gamma   90.00
#
_symmetry.space_group_name_H-M   'P 1'
#
loop_
_entity.id
_entity.type
_entity.pdbx_description
1 polymer ?
#
loop_
_entity_poly.entity_id
_entity_poly.type
_entity_poly.pdbx_seq_one_letter_code
_entity_poly.pdbx_strand_id
1 'polypeptide(L)'
;MTSRVPDLPAGWRVLHTHGPLGFVTHAVLVRPDGSEVEWSSRRHRKGLGLRLAGVRAEGGRASATSWWIGSLFAIGSLCFALGSVPLYFEALDPAVVAGTFFVGSIFFTSAAYLQFHETLRAPGGVVAESARPGRLASLVGWQPRRIDFWAVLVQLVGTVFFNVSTFAATQADLTLAQERHLIWAPDVYGSICFLVASWFAYAEVNRGVLPRSDRSVGWRIAALNLLGSVAFGVSAVAARYLPTGESANLGLVNLGTFLGAVCFLVGAALLPVESAKERSSA
;
A
#
# COMPACT_ATOMS: atom_id res chain seq x y z
N MET A 1 19.14 8.85 -24.40
CA MET A 1 18.33 8.85 -23.16
C MET A 1 17.86 7.43 -22.91
N THR A 2 18.50 6.69 -22.01
CA THR A 2 18.11 5.32 -21.62
C THR A 2 16.66 5.35 -21.10
N SER A 3 15.77 4.59 -21.74
CA SER A 3 14.34 4.55 -21.38
C SER A 3 14.18 4.18 -19.91
N ARG A 4 13.34 4.92 -19.18
CA ARG A 4 12.96 4.60 -17.78
C ARG A 4 11.92 3.46 -17.70
N VAL A 5 11.57 2.88 -18.85
CA VAL A 5 10.75 1.68 -19.00
C VAL A 5 11.65 0.45 -18.77
N PRO A 6 11.16 -0.64 -18.13
CA PRO A 6 11.89 -1.90 -18.00
C PRO A 6 12.41 -2.42 -19.35
N ASP A 7 13.36 -3.38 -19.32
CA ASP A 7 14.07 -3.84 -20.52
C ASP A 7 13.12 -4.17 -21.69
N LEU A 8 13.39 -3.52 -22.82
CA LEU A 8 12.60 -3.63 -24.05
C LEU A 8 13.24 -4.66 -25.00
N PRO A 9 12.47 -5.63 -25.54
CA PRO A 9 13.00 -6.55 -26.53
C PRO A 9 13.44 -5.84 -27.82
N ALA A 10 14.32 -6.48 -28.60
CA ALA A 10 14.81 -5.93 -29.85
C ALA A 10 13.67 -5.64 -30.84
N GLY A 11 13.73 -4.50 -31.53
CA GLY A 11 12.72 -4.06 -32.49
C GLY A 11 11.48 -3.40 -31.89
N TRP A 12 11.35 -3.37 -30.56
CA TRP A 12 10.26 -2.66 -29.90
C TRP A 12 10.56 -1.16 -29.80
N ARG A 13 9.50 -0.35 -29.89
CA ARG A 13 9.60 1.11 -29.80
C ARG A 13 8.66 1.66 -28.75
N VAL A 14 9.13 2.63 -27.98
CA VAL A 14 8.29 3.40 -27.05
C VAL A 14 7.65 4.55 -27.83
N LEU A 15 6.32 4.59 -27.90
CA LEU A 15 5.60 5.73 -28.49
C LEU A 15 5.43 6.85 -27.47
N HIS A 16 4.85 6.51 -26.32
CA HIS A 16 4.51 7.48 -25.27
C HIS A 16 4.79 6.88 -23.90
N THR A 17 5.30 7.71 -23.00
CA THR A 17 5.43 7.39 -21.57
C THR A 17 4.71 8.42 -20.74
N HIS A 18 4.15 7.97 -19.62
CA HIS A 18 3.48 8.83 -18.67
C HIS A 18 3.87 8.44 -17.24
N GLY A 19 3.98 9.44 -16.36
CA GLY A 19 4.06 9.24 -14.93
C GLY A 19 4.50 10.52 -14.20
N PRO A 20 4.26 10.58 -12.88
CA PRO A 20 4.55 11.75 -12.06
C PRO A 20 6.05 11.87 -11.77
N LEU A 21 6.55 13.09 -11.56
CA LEU A 21 7.89 13.36 -11.02
C LEU A 21 9.04 12.62 -11.76
N GLY A 22 8.86 12.39 -13.06
CA GLY A 22 9.82 11.66 -13.89
C GLY A 22 9.78 10.13 -13.73
N PHE A 23 8.95 9.56 -12.87
CA PHE A 23 8.67 8.13 -12.90
C PHE A 23 7.88 7.76 -14.15
N VAL A 24 8.03 6.52 -14.63
CA VAL A 24 7.20 5.98 -15.71
C VAL A 24 6.24 4.97 -15.08
N THR A 25 4.95 5.31 -15.10
CA THR A 25 3.86 4.47 -14.58
C THR A 25 3.07 3.81 -15.68
N HIS A 26 3.08 4.40 -16.88
CA HIS A 26 2.44 3.88 -18.07
C HIS A 26 3.32 4.12 -19.30
N ALA A 27 3.32 3.17 -20.23
CA ALA A 27 3.96 3.31 -21.53
C ALA A 27 3.11 2.67 -22.63
N VAL A 28 3.02 3.31 -23.79
CA VAL A 28 2.50 2.72 -25.03
C VAL A 28 3.69 2.30 -25.88
N LEU A 29 3.72 1.03 -26.25
CA LEU A 29 4.80 0.37 -26.95
C LEU A 29 4.28 -0.16 -28.29
N VAL A 30 5.13 -0.15 -29.31
CA VAL A 30 4.88 -0.78 -30.60
C VAL A 30 5.78 -1.99 -30.74
N ARG A 31 5.16 -3.12 -31.07
CA ARG A 31 5.82 -4.38 -31.39
C ARG A 31 6.42 -4.34 -32.81
N PRO A 32 7.36 -5.25 -33.15
CA PRO A 32 7.90 -5.36 -34.51
C PRO A 32 6.85 -5.61 -35.59
N ASP A 33 5.72 -6.24 -35.23
CA ASP A 33 4.58 -6.50 -36.11
C ASP A 33 3.67 -5.26 -36.32
N GLY A 34 4.00 -4.12 -35.72
CA GLY A 34 3.24 -2.88 -35.78
C GLY A 34 2.10 -2.76 -34.77
N SER A 35 1.82 -3.79 -33.97
CA SER A 35 0.74 -3.76 -32.98
C SER A 35 1.10 -2.90 -31.76
N GLU A 36 0.11 -2.15 -31.27
CA GLU A 36 0.25 -1.31 -30.08
C GLU A 36 -0.15 -2.05 -28.80
N VAL A 37 0.70 -1.95 -27.79
CA VAL A 37 0.48 -2.53 -26.47
C VAL A 37 0.78 -1.55 -25.37
N GLU A 38 0.01 -1.64 -24.30
CA GLU A 38 0.15 -0.83 -23.11
C GLU A 38 0.88 -1.60 -22.01
N TRP A 39 1.87 -0.94 -21.43
CA TRP A 39 2.54 -1.33 -20.20
C TRP A 39 2.10 -0.41 -19.06
N SER A 40 1.89 -0.97 -17.87
CA SER A 40 1.75 -0.18 -16.64
C SER A 40 2.53 -0.78 -15.49
N SER A 41 3.08 0.10 -14.64
CA SER A 41 3.85 -0.26 -13.43
C SER A 41 3.08 -1.24 -12.54
N ARG A 42 1.80 -0.96 -12.30
CA ARG A 42 0.94 -1.78 -11.45
C ARG A 42 0.70 -3.19 -11.99
N ARG A 43 0.49 -3.35 -13.31
CA ARG A 43 0.34 -4.67 -13.94
C ARG A 43 1.66 -5.43 -13.97
N HIS A 44 2.74 -4.71 -14.22
CA HIS A 44 4.10 -5.26 -14.26
C HIS A 44 4.52 -5.82 -12.90
N ARG A 45 4.25 -5.11 -11.79
CA ARG A 45 4.45 -5.61 -10.43
C ARG A 45 3.80 -6.98 -10.20
N LYS A 46 2.58 -7.16 -10.71
CA LYS A 46 1.80 -8.40 -10.56
C LYS A 46 2.19 -9.50 -11.54
N GLY A 47 3.17 -9.27 -12.41
CA GLY A 47 3.60 -10.22 -13.44
C GLY A 47 2.54 -10.47 -14.51
N LEU A 48 1.59 -9.55 -14.72
CA LEU A 48 0.48 -9.70 -15.66
C LEU A 48 0.84 -9.27 -17.10
N GLY A 49 2.08 -8.84 -17.31
CA GLY A 49 2.58 -8.45 -18.62
C GLY A 49 1.83 -7.27 -19.26
N LEU A 50 1.91 -7.25 -20.59
CA LEU A 50 1.38 -6.18 -21.45
C LEU A 50 -0.10 -6.39 -21.74
N ARG A 51 -0.80 -5.29 -22.05
CA ARG A 51 -2.19 -5.31 -22.51
C ARG A 51 -2.25 -4.82 -23.95
N LEU A 52 -3.00 -5.49 -24.81
CA LEU A 52 -3.33 -4.94 -26.14
C LEU A 52 -4.19 -3.68 -25.98
N ALA A 53 -3.80 -2.59 -26.64
CA ALA A 53 -4.55 -1.34 -26.55
C ALA A 53 -6.01 -1.56 -26.98
N GLY A 54 -6.96 -1.08 -26.18
CA GLY A 54 -8.40 -1.21 -26.46
C GLY A 54 -9.05 -2.56 -26.10
N VAL A 55 -8.28 -3.59 -25.74
CA VAL A 55 -8.83 -4.90 -25.34
C VAL A 55 -9.06 -4.97 -23.83
N ARG A 56 -10.28 -5.32 -23.42
CA ARG A 56 -10.60 -5.59 -22.01
C ARG A 56 -10.12 -7.00 -21.64
N ALA A 57 -9.54 -7.15 -20.46
CA ALA A 57 -9.19 -8.46 -19.94
C ALA A 57 -10.47 -9.28 -19.69
N GLU A 58 -10.44 -10.56 -20.07
CA GLU A 58 -11.58 -11.48 -19.94
C GLU A 58 -11.84 -11.91 -18.49
N GLY A 59 -10.91 -11.60 -17.57
CA GLY A 59 -10.98 -11.97 -16.17
C GLY A 59 -10.49 -13.39 -15.93
N GLY A 60 -10.11 -13.68 -14.69
CA GLY A 60 -9.61 -14.98 -14.27
C GLY A 60 -9.62 -15.14 -12.75
N ARG A 61 -8.96 -16.19 -12.25
CA ARG A 61 -8.82 -16.42 -10.81
C ARG A 61 -7.78 -15.47 -10.22
N ALA A 62 -8.10 -14.85 -9.09
CA ALA A 62 -7.14 -14.01 -8.35
C ALA A 62 -5.87 -14.79 -7.96
N SER A 63 -4.71 -14.12 -7.88
CA SER A 63 -3.50 -14.79 -7.37
C SER A 63 -3.67 -15.19 -5.92
N ALA A 64 -3.00 -16.29 -5.55
CA ALA A 64 -2.71 -16.60 -4.16
C ALA A 64 -2.02 -15.42 -3.44
N THR A 65 -1.06 -14.75 -4.09
CA THR A 65 -0.40 -13.55 -3.56
C THR A 65 -1.38 -12.41 -3.26
N SER A 66 -2.31 -12.07 -4.17
CA SER A 66 -3.30 -11.02 -3.90
C SER A 66 -4.27 -11.39 -2.79
N TRP A 67 -4.61 -12.68 -2.68
CA TRP A 67 -5.41 -13.21 -1.58
C TRP A 67 -4.70 -13.07 -0.24
N TRP A 68 -3.45 -13.55 -0.13
CA TRP A 68 -2.70 -13.44 1.11
C TRP A 68 -2.49 -11.99 1.54
N ILE A 69 -2.08 -11.12 0.63
CA ILE A 69 -1.91 -9.69 0.92
C ILE A 69 -3.24 -9.08 1.37
N GLY A 70 -4.34 -9.33 0.64
CA GLY A 70 -5.66 -8.83 0.99
C GLY A 70 -6.16 -9.34 2.35
N SER A 71 -6.01 -10.63 2.64
CA SER A 71 -6.42 -11.24 3.91
C SER A 71 -5.64 -10.68 5.09
N LEU A 72 -4.32 -10.53 4.97
CA LEU A 72 -3.49 -9.97 6.04
C LEU A 72 -3.87 -8.51 6.31
N PHE A 73 -4.01 -7.68 5.27
CA PHE A 73 -4.50 -6.31 5.45
C PHE A 73 -5.91 -6.24 6.04
N ALA A 74 -6.80 -7.16 5.65
CA ALA A 74 -8.16 -7.21 6.17
C ALA A 74 -8.19 -7.58 7.67
N ILE A 75 -7.42 -8.58 8.09
CA ILE A 75 -7.32 -8.97 9.50
C ILE A 75 -6.74 -7.81 10.32
N GLY A 76 -5.65 -7.20 9.85
CA GLY A 76 -5.08 -6.02 10.50
C GLY A 76 -6.09 -4.88 10.63
N SER A 77 -6.81 -4.58 9.55
CA SER A 77 -7.84 -3.53 9.55
C SER A 77 -9.01 -3.86 10.50
N LEU A 78 -9.42 -5.12 10.60
CA LEU A 78 -10.48 -5.54 11.53
C LEU A 78 -10.06 -5.34 12.98
N CYS A 79 -8.82 -5.71 13.34
CA CYS A 79 -8.28 -5.44 14.68
C CYS A 79 -8.34 -3.95 15.03
N PHE A 80 -7.91 -3.09 14.10
CA PHE A 80 -7.91 -1.63 14.30
C PHE A 80 -9.32 -1.04 14.39
N ALA A 81 -10.24 -1.52 13.55
CA ALA A 81 -11.63 -1.12 13.63
C ALA A 81 -12.24 -1.51 14.97
N LEU A 82 -12.09 -2.78 15.39
CA LEU A 82 -12.61 -3.29 16.65
C LEU A 82 -12.05 -2.54 17.86
N GLY A 83 -10.74 -2.36 17.93
CA GLY A 83 -10.08 -1.63 19.02
C GLY A 83 -10.51 -0.17 19.16
N SER A 84 -11.09 0.41 18.10
CA SER A 84 -11.54 1.81 18.07
C SER A 84 -13.04 2.00 18.36
N VAL A 85 -13.79 0.92 18.59
CA VAL A 85 -15.24 1.00 18.86
C VAL A 85 -15.49 1.10 20.37
N PRO A 86 -16.31 2.06 20.84
CA PRO A 86 -16.63 2.21 22.27
C PRO A 86 -17.08 0.94 22.96
N LEU A 87 -17.98 0.19 22.32
CA LEU A 87 -18.46 -1.09 22.84
C LEU A 87 -17.33 -2.10 23.11
N TYR A 88 -16.22 -2.02 22.41
CA TYR A 88 -15.07 -2.91 22.61
C TYR A 88 -14.13 -2.37 23.69
N PHE A 89 -13.69 -1.11 23.59
CA PHE A 89 -12.70 -0.55 24.51
C PHE A 89 -13.26 -0.18 25.89
N GLU A 90 -14.58 0.02 26.02
CA GLU A 90 -15.23 0.23 27.33
C GLU A 90 -15.54 -1.10 28.04
N ALA A 91 -15.61 -2.21 27.29
CA ALA A 91 -15.98 -3.53 27.82
C ALA A 91 -14.78 -4.39 28.23
N LEU A 92 -13.57 -4.06 27.76
CA LEU A 92 -12.38 -4.88 27.93
C LEU A 92 -11.28 -4.12 28.67
N ASP A 93 -10.38 -4.88 29.29
CA ASP A 93 -9.18 -4.34 29.92
C ASP A 93 -8.32 -3.58 28.87
N PRO A 94 -7.76 -2.40 29.21
CA PRO A 94 -6.90 -1.64 28.30
C PRO A 94 -5.75 -2.45 27.69
N ALA A 95 -5.16 -3.40 28.43
CA ALA A 95 -4.10 -4.26 27.92
C ALA A 95 -4.59 -5.18 26.79
N VAL A 96 -5.84 -5.64 26.84
CA VAL A 96 -6.47 -6.43 25.77
C VAL A 96 -6.72 -5.56 24.54
N VAL A 97 -7.19 -4.33 24.73
CA VAL A 97 -7.40 -3.37 23.64
C VAL A 97 -6.07 -3.04 22.94
N ALA A 98 -5.03 -2.75 23.71
CA ALA A 98 -3.67 -2.52 23.19
C ALA A 98 -3.13 -3.76 22.46
N GLY A 99 -3.34 -4.96 23.03
CA GLY A 99 -2.97 -6.22 22.40
C GLY A 99 -3.66 -6.42 21.04
N THR A 100 -4.92 -6.06 20.91
CA THR A 100 -5.66 -6.12 19.63
C THR A 100 -5.03 -5.23 18.56
N PHE A 101 -4.67 -3.98 18.92
CA PHE A 101 -3.96 -3.09 17.99
C PHE A 101 -2.57 -3.63 17.62
N PHE A 102 -1.82 -4.16 18.59
CA PHE A 102 -0.52 -4.74 18.34
C PHE A 102 -0.60 -5.95 17.39
N VAL A 103 -1.52 -6.89 17.62
CA VAL A 103 -1.76 -8.01 16.71
C VAL A 103 -2.09 -7.50 15.31
N GLY A 104 -2.98 -6.51 15.19
CA GLY A 104 -3.31 -5.89 13.91
C GLY A 104 -2.10 -5.31 13.18
N SER A 105 -1.17 -4.68 13.91
CA SER A 105 0.05 -4.07 13.34
C SER A 105 1.01 -5.11 12.73
N ILE A 106 1.10 -6.30 13.33
CA ILE A 106 1.89 -7.43 12.80
C ILE A 106 1.31 -7.93 11.47
N PHE A 107 -0.01 -8.01 11.36
CA PHE A 107 -0.69 -8.36 10.12
C PHE A 107 -0.45 -7.32 9.01
N PHE A 108 -0.55 -6.02 9.34
CA PHE A 108 -0.21 -4.93 8.41
C PHE A 108 1.25 -5.02 7.93
N THR A 109 2.18 -5.25 8.85
CA THR A 109 3.62 -5.38 8.53
C THR A 109 3.90 -6.57 7.61
N SER A 110 3.26 -7.71 7.91
CA SER A 110 3.38 -8.92 7.08
C SER A 110 2.84 -8.69 5.67
N ALA A 111 1.69 -8.03 5.55
CA ALA A 111 1.09 -7.69 4.26
C ALA A 111 1.95 -6.68 3.47
N ALA A 112 2.49 -5.66 4.14
CA ALA A 112 3.38 -4.67 3.54
C ALA A 112 4.68 -5.32 3.03
N TYR A 113 5.24 -6.26 3.79
CA TYR A 113 6.40 -7.03 3.35
C TYR A 113 6.09 -7.91 2.13
N LEU A 114 4.92 -8.56 2.09
CA LEU A 114 4.52 -9.33 0.91
C LEU A 114 4.35 -8.45 -0.34
N GLN A 115 3.82 -7.22 -0.20
CA GLN A 115 3.77 -6.25 -1.30
C GLN A 115 5.18 -5.77 -1.72
N PHE A 116 6.08 -5.55 -0.76
CA PHE A 116 7.47 -5.22 -1.02
C PHE A 116 8.17 -6.32 -1.82
N HIS A 117 8.05 -7.56 -1.36
CA HIS A 117 8.58 -8.73 -2.05
C HIS A 117 7.92 -8.97 -3.42
N GLU A 118 6.61 -8.75 -3.58
CA GLU A 118 5.94 -8.80 -4.90
C GLU A 118 6.56 -7.77 -5.86
N THR A 119 6.83 -6.56 -5.39
CA THR A 119 7.47 -5.49 -6.17
C THR A 119 8.87 -5.88 -6.63
N LEU A 120 9.68 -6.43 -5.72
CA LEU A 120 11.04 -6.88 -6.02
C LEU A 120 11.10 -8.13 -6.92
N ARG A 121 10.04 -8.94 -6.94
CA ARG A 121 9.93 -10.13 -7.82
C ARG A 121 9.43 -9.85 -9.23
N ALA A 122 9.04 -8.61 -9.52
CA ALA A 122 8.58 -8.23 -10.85
C ALA A 122 9.65 -8.56 -11.91
N PRO A 123 9.26 -8.99 -13.12
CA PRO A 123 10.20 -9.30 -14.20
C PRO A 123 11.11 -8.10 -14.53
N GLY A 124 12.34 -8.34 -15.02
CA GLY A 124 13.25 -7.23 -15.38
C GLY A 124 12.84 -6.46 -16.65
N GLY A 125 12.04 -7.08 -17.52
CA GLY A 125 11.58 -6.53 -18.80
C GLY A 125 10.07 -6.39 -18.90
N VAL A 126 9.61 -5.72 -19.96
CA VAL A 126 8.18 -5.40 -20.14
C VAL A 126 7.31 -6.61 -20.47
N VAL A 127 7.89 -7.70 -20.98
CA VAL A 127 7.18 -8.94 -21.31
C VAL A 127 7.13 -9.88 -20.11
N ALA A 128 6.04 -10.65 -19.97
CA ALA A 128 5.81 -11.52 -18.81
C ALA A 128 6.87 -12.63 -18.65
N GLU A 129 7.48 -13.03 -19.77
CA GLU A 129 8.53 -14.06 -19.87
C GLU A 129 9.93 -13.54 -19.50
N SER A 130 10.08 -12.24 -19.26
CA SER A 130 11.39 -11.65 -18.91
C SER A 130 11.97 -12.31 -17.66
N ALA A 131 13.31 -12.40 -17.61
CA ALA A 131 14.01 -12.95 -16.47
C ALA A 131 13.56 -12.27 -15.16
N ARG A 132 13.30 -13.10 -14.15
CA ARG A 132 12.95 -12.62 -12.81
C ARG A 132 14.21 -12.48 -11.96
N PRO A 133 14.25 -11.53 -11.02
CA PRO A 133 15.35 -11.41 -10.08
C PRO A 133 15.58 -12.71 -9.29
N GLY A 134 16.84 -12.99 -8.96
CA GLY A 134 17.20 -14.11 -8.10
C GLY A 134 16.60 -13.99 -6.69
N ARG A 135 16.72 -15.06 -5.89
CA ARG A 135 16.12 -15.12 -4.54
C ARG A 135 16.54 -13.96 -3.63
N LEU A 136 17.83 -13.65 -3.58
CA LEU A 136 18.36 -12.56 -2.74
C LEU A 136 17.81 -11.19 -3.17
N ALA A 137 17.87 -10.90 -4.48
CA ALA A 137 17.36 -9.65 -5.04
C ALA A 137 15.84 -9.48 -4.86
N SER A 138 15.10 -10.60 -4.82
CA SER A 138 13.66 -10.60 -4.55
C SER A 138 13.31 -10.27 -3.09
N LEU A 139 14.27 -10.40 -2.16
CA LEU A 139 14.08 -10.15 -0.73
C LEU A 139 14.58 -8.76 -0.31
N VAL A 140 15.73 -8.33 -0.85
CA VAL A 140 16.43 -7.10 -0.42
C VAL A 140 16.92 -6.24 -1.59
N GLY A 141 16.38 -6.45 -2.78
CA GLY A 141 16.74 -5.67 -3.97
C GLY A 141 16.42 -4.18 -3.84
N TRP A 142 17.17 -3.37 -4.60
CA TRP A 142 17.04 -1.92 -4.58
C TRP A 142 16.59 -1.42 -5.97
N GLN A 143 15.39 -0.84 -6.06
CA GLN A 143 14.80 -0.42 -7.33
C GLN A 143 14.23 1.02 -7.29
N PRO A 144 15.06 2.03 -6.99
CA PRO A 144 14.61 3.41 -6.71
C PRO A 144 14.05 4.14 -7.93
N ARG A 145 14.20 3.57 -9.14
CA ARG A 145 13.68 4.15 -10.39
C ARG A 145 12.19 3.85 -10.59
N ARG A 146 11.56 3.05 -9.72
CA ARG A 146 10.15 2.72 -9.79
C ARG A 146 9.39 3.41 -8.66
N ILE A 147 8.23 3.97 -8.97
CA ILE A 147 7.39 4.64 -7.97
C ILE A 147 6.73 3.65 -7.01
N ASP A 148 6.36 2.46 -7.52
CA ASP A 148 5.73 1.42 -6.73
C ASP A 148 6.69 0.89 -5.65
N PHE A 149 8.00 0.80 -5.95
CA PHE A 149 9.05 0.51 -4.97
C PHE A 149 9.05 1.50 -3.80
N TRP A 150 9.00 2.81 -4.06
CA TRP A 150 8.92 3.81 -3.00
C TRP A 150 7.63 3.72 -2.20
N ALA A 151 6.50 3.46 -2.87
CA ALA A 151 5.21 3.26 -2.20
C ALA A 151 5.30 2.10 -1.17
N VAL A 152 5.77 0.92 -1.60
CA VAL A 152 5.84 -0.26 -0.72
C VAL A 152 6.95 -0.16 0.33
N LEU A 153 8.08 0.47 0.02
CA LEU A 153 9.18 0.67 0.97
C LEU A 153 8.78 1.62 2.09
N VAL A 154 8.22 2.79 1.76
CA VAL A 154 7.78 3.77 2.75
C VAL A 154 6.63 3.21 3.57
N GLN A 155 5.70 2.47 2.96
CA GLN A 155 4.64 1.76 3.68
C GLN A 155 5.23 0.79 4.71
N LEU A 156 6.20 -0.04 4.32
CA LEU A 156 6.83 -1.02 5.20
C LEU A 156 7.54 -0.33 6.39
N VAL A 157 8.29 0.74 6.13
CA VAL A 157 8.89 1.55 7.20
C VAL A 157 7.83 2.11 8.14
N GLY A 158 6.72 2.62 7.61
CA GLY A 158 5.58 3.08 8.40
C GLY A 158 5.01 2.01 9.30
N THR A 159 4.84 0.78 8.80
CA THR A 159 4.34 -0.34 9.62
C THR A 159 5.30 -0.72 10.75
N VAL A 160 6.61 -0.54 10.58
CA VAL A 160 7.59 -0.79 11.65
C VAL A 160 7.47 0.24 12.78
N PHE A 161 7.39 1.53 12.45
CA PHE A 161 7.12 2.56 13.47
C PHE A 161 5.81 2.29 14.22
N PHE A 162 4.82 1.81 13.48
CA PHE A 162 3.52 1.50 14.03
C PHE A 162 3.51 0.27 14.94
N ASN A 163 4.32 -0.75 14.63
CA ASN A 163 4.59 -1.86 15.56
C ASN A 163 5.24 -1.36 16.84
N VAL A 164 6.21 -0.44 16.75
CA VAL A 164 6.87 0.12 17.95
C VAL A 164 5.84 0.83 18.83
N SER A 165 4.99 1.68 18.22
CA SER A 165 3.93 2.39 18.94
C SER A 165 2.94 1.46 19.64
N THR A 166 2.40 0.49 18.89
CA THR A 166 1.39 -0.44 19.40
C THR A 166 1.95 -1.44 20.40
N PHE A 167 3.20 -1.88 20.24
CA PHE A 167 3.89 -2.69 21.23
C PHE A 167 4.16 -1.90 22.51
N ALA A 168 4.61 -0.66 22.40
CA ALA A 168 4.81 0.18 23.58
C ALA A 168 3.49 0.39 24.33
N ALA A 169 2.37 0.52 23.62
CA ALA A 169 1.05 0.62 24.23
C ALA A 169 0.59 -0.63 24.99
N THR A 170 1.20 -1.81 24.79
CA THR A 170 0.90 -3.00 25.61
C THR A 170 1.65 -3.03 26.93
N GLN A 171 2.64 -2.15 27.13
CA GLN A 171 3.45 -2.12 28.33
C GLN A 171 2.74 -1.34 29.44
N ALA A 172 2.81 -1.85 30.66
CA ALA A 172 2.36 -1.12 31.85
C ALA A 172 3.42 -0.11 32.32
N ASP A 173 2.98 0.87 33.11
CA ASP A 173 3.82 1.77 33.90
C ASP A 173 4.80 2.66 33.10
N LEU A 174 4.43 3.05 31.87
CA LEU A 174 5.19 4.02 31.11
C LEU A 174 5.05 5.42 31.73
N THR A 175 6.17 6.11 31.89
CA THR A 175 6.15 7.54 32.22
C THR A 175 5.59 8.34 31.05
N LEU A 176 5.01 9.52 31.31
CA LEU A 176 4.50 10.40 30.26
C LEU A 176 5.56 10.73 29.17
N ALA A 177 6.82 10.86 29.57
CA ALA A 177 7.92 11.06 28.63
C ALA A 177 8.10 9.84 27.71
N GLN A 178 8.03 8.63 28.26
CA GLN A 178 8.11 7.39 27.48
C GLN A 178 6.90 7.22 26.57
N GLU A 179 5.69 7.52 27.01
CA GLU A 179 4.52 7.46 26.13
C GLU A 179 4.65 8.40 24.93
N ARG A 180 5.13 9.63 25.16
CA ARG A 180 5.37 10.60 24.07
C ARG A 180 6.42 10.10 23.07
N HIS A 181 7.47 9.42 23.54
CA HIS A 181 8.57 8.96 22.69
C HIS A 181 8.36 7.59 22.05
N LEU A 182 7.66 6.68 22.71
CA LEU A 182 7.50 5.29 22.29
C LEU A 182 6.14 5.03 21.65
N ILE A 183 5.10 5.77 22.03
CA ILE A 183 3.74 5.59 21.50
C ILE A 183 3.45 6.68 20.47
N TRP A 184 3.43 7.95 20.90
CA TRP A 184 2.95 9.05 20.04
C TRP A 184 3.92 9.40 18.90
N ALA A 185 5.22 9.57 19.17
CA ALA A 185 6.16 9.94 18.11
C ALA A 185 6.24 8.87 16.99
N PRO A 186 6.35 7.55 17.28
CA PRO A 186 6.32 6.54 16.23
C PRO A 186 4.96 6.44 15.53
N ASP A 187 3.84 6.68 16.21
CA ASP A 187 2.52 6.77 15.57
C ASP A 187 2.45 7.90 14.53
N VAL A 188 2.95 9.09 14.88
CA VAL A 188 3.05 10.22 13.96
C VAL A 188 3.97 9.91 12.77
N TYR A 189 5.16 9.35 13.02
CA TYR A 189 6.07 8.98 11.93
C TYR A 189 5.48 7.90 11.02
N GLY A 190 4.82 6.89 11.60
CA GLY A 190 4.10 5.86 10.85
C GLY A 190 2.99 6.45 9.98
N SER A 191 2.19 7.37 10.53
CA SER A 191 1.13 8.07 9.81
C SER A 191 1.65 8.92 8.64
N ILE A 192 2.77 9.63 8.84
CA ILE A 192 3.44 10.36 7.75
C ILE A 192 3.90 9.39 6.65
N CYS A 193 4.50 8.27 7.02
CA CYS A 193 4.88 7.24 6.06
C CYS A 193 3.67 6.71 5.27
N PHE A 194 2.54 6.40 5.91
CA PHE A 194 1.33 5.92 5.23
C PHE A 194 0.73 6.96 4.28
N LEU A 195 0.77 8.25 4.64
CA LEU A 195 0.36 9.33 3.74
C LEU A 195 1.26 9.44 2.51
N VAL A 196 2.58 9.41 2.69
CA VAL A 196 3.55 9.47 1.60
C VAL A 196 3.46 8.23 0.70
N ALA A 197 3.35 7.04 1.29
CA ALA A 197 3.17 5.79 0.55
C ALA A 197 1.87 5.78 -0.25
N SER A 198 0.75 6.20 0.36
CA SER A 198 -0.54 6.30 -0.31
C SER A 198 -0.53 7.35 -1.42
N TRP A 199 0.19 8.45 -1.24
CA TRP A 199 0.41 9.43 -2.31
C TRP A 199 1.14 8.80 -3.51
N PHE A 200 2.24 8.06 -3.29
CA PHE A 200 2.93 7.37 -4.38
C PHE A 200 2.02 6.35 -5.08
N ALA A 201 1.29 5.54 -4.33
CA ALA A 201 0.35 4.56 -4.89
C ALA A 201 -0.80 5.22 -5.66
N TYR A 202 -1.29 6.36 -5.19
CA TYR A 202 -2.33 7.14 -5.86
C TYR A 202 -1.79 7.83 -7.13
N ALA A 203 -0.56 8.36 -7.08
CA ALA A 203 0.08 8.97 -8.23
C ALA A 203 0.45 7.94 -9.31
N GLU A 204 0.71 6.68 -8.94
CA GLU A 204 0.94 5.57 -9.88
C GLU A 204 -0.26 5.34 -10.82
N VAL A 205 -1.47 5.44 -10.27
CA VAL A 205 -2.72 5.06 -10.96
C VAL A 205 -3.45 6.24 -11.60
N ASN A 206 -2.97 7.47 -11.42
CA ASN A 206 -3.55 8.65 -12.06
C ASN A 206 -2.77 9.04 -13.32
N ARG A 207 -3.51 9.45 -14.35
CA ARG A 207 -2.94 10.04 -15.57
C ARG A 207 -2.96 11.57 -15.45
N GLY A 208 -1.82 12.18 -15.12
CA GLY A 208 -1.62 13.63 -15.07
C GLY A 208 -1.53 14.23 -13.67
N VAL A 209 -1.40 15.57 -13.60
CA VAL A 209 -1.25 16.34 -12.34
C VAL A 209 -2.58 16.44 -11.58
N LEU A 210 -3.71 16.41 -12.29
CA LEU A 210 -5.06 16.45 -11.70
C LEU A 210 -5.62 15.02 -11.61
N PRO A 211 -6.12 14.58 -10.44
CA PRO A 211 -6.68 13.25 -10.29
C PRO A 211 -7.93 13.10 -11.14
N ARG A 212 -7.94 12.12 -12.05
CA ARG A 212 -9.12 11.76 -12.82
C ARG A 212 -9.35 10.27 -12.62
N SER A 213 -10.51 9.94 -12.05
CA SER A 213 -10.89 8.54 -11.85
C SER A 213 -10.98 7.83 -13.19
N ASP A 214 -10.14 6.82 -13.39
CA ASP A 214 -10.24 5.89 -14.52
C ASP A 214 -11.27 4.78 -14.24
N ARG A 215 -11.98 4.85 -13.11
CA ARG A 215 -12.96 3.89 -12.56
C ARG A 215 -12.40 2.47 -12.37
N SER A 216 -11.09 2.25 -12.50
CA SER A 216 -10.46 0.95 -12.29
C SER A 216 -10.56 0.54 -10.83
N VAL A 217 -10.52 -0.78 -10.58
CA VAL A 217 -10.45 -1.29 -9.20
C VAL A 217 -9.16 -0.81 -8.54
N GLY A 218 -8.08 -0.71 -9.31
CA GLY A 218 -6.82 -0.21 -8.82
C GLY A 218 -6.88 1.22 -8.31
N TRP A 219 -7.51 2.12 -9.05
CA TRP A 219 -7.72 3.48 -8.62
C TRP A 219 -8.55 3.56 -7.34
N ARG A 220 -9.63 2.76 -7.23
CA ARG A 220 -10.46 2.69 -6.01
C ARG A 220 -9.64 2.26 -4.80
N ILE A 221 -8.80 1.23 -4.94
CA ILE A 221 -7.91 0.77 -3.86
C ILE A 221 -6.98 1.90 -3.42
N ALA A 222 -6.33 2.58 -4.36
CA ALA A 222 -5.40 3.66 -4.04
C ALA A 222 -6.10 4.87 -3.40
N ALA A 223 -7.29 5.23 -3.89
CA ALA A 223 -8.09 6.32 -3.34
C ALA A 223 -8.57 6.00 -1.91
N LEU A 224 -9.05 4.78 -1.66
CA LEU A 224 -9.46 4.32 -0.34
C LEU A 224 -8.28 4.30 0.64
N ASN A 225 -7.11 3.80 0.23
CA ASN A 225 -5.92 3.80 1.08
C ASN A 225 -5.44 5.23 1.38
N LEU A 226 -5.53 6.15 0.42
CA LEU A 226 -5.21 7.56 0.66
C LEU A 226 -6.19 8.20 1.65
N LEU A 227 -7.49 8.00 1.45
CA LEU A 227 -8.53 8.48 2.37
C LEU A 227 -8.32 7.90 3.79
N GLY A 228 -8.04 6.61 3.87
CA GLY A 228 -7.76 5.94 5.13
C GLY A 228 -6.52 6.49 5.82
N SER A 229 -5.44 6.73 5.07
CA SER A 229 -4.21 7.33 5.60
C SER A 229 -4.40 8.76 6.08
N VAL A 230 -5.28 9.53 5.44
CA VAL A 230 -5.66 10.88 5.92
C VAL A 230 -6.44 10.79 7.23
N ALA A 231 -7.44 9.92 7.32
CA ALA A 231 -8.19 9.72 8.57
C ALA A 231 -7.28 9.26 9.72
N PHE A 232 -6.36 8.35 9.42
CA PHE A 232 -5.35 7.88 10.37
C PHE A 232 -4.38 8.98 10.80
N GLY A 233 -3.90 9.79 9.86
CA GLY A 233 -3.04 10.94 10.16
C GLY A 233 -3.74 12.01 11.01
N VAL A 234 -5.03 12.25 10.79
CA VAL A 234 -5.84 13.13 11.66
C VAL A 234 -5.92 12.57 13.08
N SER A 235 -6.11 11.26 13.23
CA SER A 235 -6.06 10.58 14.53
C SER A 235 -4.73 10.81 15.25
N ALA A 236 -3.60 10.60 14.59
CA ALA A 236 -2.27 10.80 15.18
C ALA A 236 -2.01 12.25 15.65
N VAL A 237 -2.50 13.24 14.89
CA VAL A 237 -2.44 14.66 15.30
C VAL A 237 -3.36 14.94 16.48
N ALA A 238 -4.55 14.34 16.51
CA ALA A 238 -5.50 14.46 17.62
C ALA A 238 -5.00 13.79 18.90
N ALA A 239 -4.16 12.76 18.79
CA ALA A 239 -3.53 12.04 19.90
C ALA A 239 -2.42 12.85 20.62
N ARG A 240 -2.14 14.10 20.19
CA ARG A 240 -1.13 14.94 20.84
C ARG A 240 -1.40 15.06 22.34
N TYR A 241 -0.36 14.85 23.14
CA TYR A 241 -0.44 15.02 24.58
C TYR A 241 -0.54 16.51 24.96
N LEU A 242 -1.53 16.84 25.78
CA LEU A 242 -1.63 18.14 26.43
C LEU A 242 -0.60 18.25 27.58
N PRO A 243 -0.27 19.47 28.06
CA PRO A 243 0.60 19.65 29.23
C PRO A 243 0.11 18.92 30.49
N THR A 244 -1.19 18.61 30.55
CA THR A 244 -1.85 17.83 31.61
C THR A 244 -1.59 16.33 31.55
N GLY A 245 -0.99 15.82 30.47
CA GLY A 245 -0.67 14.40 30.28
C GLY A 245 -1.77 13.58 29.59
N GLU A 246 -2.93 14.17 29.32
CA GLU A 246 -4.02 13.52 28.57
C GLU A 246 -3.86 13.74 27.05
N SER A 247 -4.42 12.84 26.24
CA SER A 247 -4.54 13.08 24.80
C SER A 247 -5.52 14.21 24.52
N ALA A 248 -5.26 15.02 23.49
CA ALA A 248 -6.04 16.23 23.24
C ALA A 248 -7.49 15.96 22.80
N ASN A 249 -7.76 14.83 22.12
CA ASN A 249 -9.12 14.46 21.73
C ASN A 249 -9.27 12.96 21.45
N LEU A 250 -9.54 12.16 22.51
CA LEU A 250 -9.75 10.71 22.43
C LEU A 250 -10.86 10.32 21.42
N GLY A 251 -11.94 11.10 21.35
CA GLY A 251 -13.04 10.83 20.44
C GLY A 251 -12.62 10.92 18.97
N LEU A 252 -11.82 11.94 18.63
CA LEU A 252 -11.29 12.13 17.28
C LEU A 252 -10.21 11.09 16.94
N VAL A 253 -9.42 10.65 17.91
CA VAL A 253 -8.47 9.54 17.76
C VAL A 253 -9.22 8.26 17.35
N ASN A 254 -10.19 7.83 18.16
CA ASN A 254 -10.94 6.61 17.90
C ASN A 254 -11.72 6.68 16.57
N LEU A 255 -12.37 7.82 16.29
CA LEU A 255 -13.09 8.00 15.03
C LEU A 255 -12.17 7.96 13.81
N GLY A 256 -11.03 8.66 13.85
CA GLY A 256 -10.07 8.68 12.76
C GLY A 256 -9.44 7.30 12.50
N THR A 257 -9.06 6.60 13.57
CA THR A 257 -8.54 5.23 13.51
C THR A 257 -9.58 4.26 12.94
N PHE A 258 -10.83 4.34 13.39
CA PHE A 258 -11.93 3.51 12.88
C PHE A 258 -12.21 3.75 11.39
N LEU A 259 -12.37 5.02 10.98
CA LEU A 259 -12.62 5.38 9.58
C LEU A 259 -11.45 4.97 8.68
N GLY A 260 -10.22 5.16 9.16
CA GLY A 260 -9.01 4.68 8.49
C GLY A 260 -9.03 3.17 8.26
N ALA A 261 -9.29 2.42 9.33
CA ALA A 261 -9.39 0.97 9.31
C ALA A 261 -10.46 0.45 8.35
N VAL A 262 -11.65 1.07 8.32
CA VAL A 262 -12.71 0.69 7.36
C VAL A 262 -12.27 0.95 5.92
N CYS A 263 -11.62 2.08 5.64
CA CYS A 263 -11.11 2.38 4.30
C CYS A 263 -10.08 1.33 3.84
N PHE A 264 -9.13 0.98 4.72
CA PHE A 264 -8.14 -0.05 4.45
C PHE A 264 -8.76 -1.44 4.28
N LEU A 265 -9.79 -1.78 5.07
CA LEU A 265 -10.51 -3.04 4.95
C LEU A 265 -11.18 -3.18 3.58
N VAL A 266 -11.88 -2.13 3.12
CA VAL A 266 -12.51 -2.13 1.79
C VAL A 266 -11.44 -2.20 0.69
N GLY A 267 -10.33 -1.45 0.83
CA GLY A 267 -9.20 -1.53 -0.08
C GLY A 267 -8.59 -2.94 -0.16
N ALA A 268 -8.44 -3.60 0.99
CA ALA A 268 -7.91 -4.95 1.11
C ALA A 268 -8.82 -6.00 0.44
N ALA A 269 -10.13 -5.89 0.63
CA ALA A 269 -11.13 -6.76 0.00
C ALA A 269 -11.14 -6.63 -1.54
N LEU A 270 -10.74 -5.48 -2.07
CA LEU A 270 -10.67 -5.22 -3.51
C LEU A 270 -9.40 -5.78 -4.17
N LEU A 271 -8.33 -6.11 -3.41
CA LEU A 271 -7.07 -6.61 -3.98
C LEU A 271 -7.25 -7.93 -4.78
N PRO A 272 -7.94 -8.97 -4.28
CA PRO A 272 -8.20 -10.17 -5.05
C PRO A 272 -9.10 -9.88 -6.26
N VAL A 273 -10.10 -9.01 -6.12
CA VAL A 273 -11.02 -8.61 -7.20
C VAL A 273 -10.26 -7.95 -8.35
N GLU A 274 -9.30 -7.07 -8.02
CA GLU A 274 -8.43 -6.45 -9.00
C GLU A 274 -7.58 -7.50 -9.72
N SER A 275 -6.91 -8.39 -8.98
CA SER A 275 -6.12 -9.45 -9.59
C SER A 275 -6.95 -10.36 -10.49
N ALA A 276 -8.20 -10.66 -10.12
CA ALA A 276 -9.10 -11.48 -10.93
C ALA A 276 -9.45 -10.77 -12.24
N LYS A 277 -9.79 -9.48 -12.18
CA LYS A 277 -10.16 -8.69 -13.37
C LYS A 277 -8.99 -8.43 -14.32
N GLU A 278 -7.78 -8.29 -13.80
CA GLU A 278 -6.62 -7.92 -14.62
C GLU A 278 -5.93 -9.09 -15.33
N ARG A 279 -6.18 -10.32 -14.88
CA ARG A 279 -5.73 -11.55 -15.56
C ARG A 279 -6.64 -11.82 -16.75
N SER A 280 -6.06 -11.96 -17.93
CA SER A 280 -6.69 -12.69 -19.01
C SER A 280 -6.52 -14.19 -18.75
N SER A 281 -7.53 -15.00 -19.09
CA SER A 281 -7.28 -16.38 -19.52
C SER A 281 -6.21 -16.31 -20.61
N ALA A 282 -5.06 -16.95 -20.35
CA ALA A 282 -4.06 -17.18 -21.37
C ALA A 282 -4.63 -18.11 -22.45
#